data_AF-A0A183G957-F1
#
_entry.id   AF-A0A183G957-F1
#
_cell.length_a   1.000
_cell.length_b   1.000
_cell.length_c   1.000
_cell.angle_alpha   90.00
_cell.angle_beta   90.00
_cell.angle_gamma   90.00
#
_symmetry.space_group_name_H-M   'P 1'
#
loop_
_entity.id
_entity.type
_entity.pdbx_description
1 polymer ?
#
loop_
_entity_poly.entity_id
_entity_poly.type
_entity_poly.pdbx_seq_one_letter_code
_entity_poly.pdbx_strand_id
1 'polypeptide(L)'
;MLLTLAVYLAIPHVVNPLDNGLARTPPMGWMSWATFYCEINCKAHPDHCINEKLYRDMADHLVEDGFLAVGYNRVHIDDCWMERARDKKGRLAADHKRFPGGIKSLAKYMHSKGLELGIYEDFGTATCEGYPGSLQHLKMDAETFASWDVDYLKLDGCNVNITLMPFGYPKMERALNATGRKIVYACGWPLFFYTAGKKDFVSFTVFAAMDFQCR
;
A
#
# COMPACT_ATOMS: atom_id res chain seq x y z
N MET A 1 41.21 -46.72 17.53
CA MET A 1 39.95 -45.97 17.39
C MET A 1 40.25 -44.66 16.69
N LEU A 2 39.85 -44.50 15.43
CA LEU A 2 39.96 -43.23 14.70
C LEU A 2 38.79 -42.34 15.12
N LEU A 3 39.06 -41.18 15.74
CA LEU A 3 38.06 -40.13 15.93
C LEU A 3 37.90 -39.38 14.60
N THR A 4 36.75 -39.54 13.95
CA THR A 4 36.33 -38.70 12.83
C THR A 4 35.82 -37.37 13.37
N LEU A 5 36.56 -36.29 13.13
CA LEU A 5 36.14 -34.93 13.42
C LEU A 5 35.11 -34.50 12.36
N ALA A 6 33.82 -34.43 12.72
CA ALA A 6 32.79 -33.91 11.84
C ALA A 6 32.88 -32.38 11.79
N VAL A 7 33.38 -31.84 10.67
CA VAL A 7 33.36 -30.39 10.41
C VAL A 7 31.95 -30.03 9.92
N TYR A 8 31.16 -29.40 10.79
CA TYR A 8 29.89 -28.79 10.38
C TYR A 8 30.17 -27.47 9.66
N LEU A 9 30.13 -27.50 8.32
CA LEU A 9 30.09 -26.29 7.50
C LEU A 9 28.75 -25.58 7.75
N ALA A 10 28.78 -24.47 8.49
CA ALA A 10 27.64 -23.56 8.57
C ALA A 10 27.44 -22.91 7.20
N ILE A 11 26.39 -23.30 6.48
CA ILE A 11 25.98 -22.64 5.24
C ILE A 11 25.31 -21.31 5.65
N PRO A 12 25.88 -20.14 5.31
CA PRO A 12 25.20 -18.89 5.56
C PRO A 12 23.91 -18.86 4.74
N HIS A 13 22.76 -18.69 5.40
CA HIS A 13 21.51 -18.40 4.73
C HIS A 13 21.59 -17.00 4.11
N VAL A 14 21.98 -16.93 2.84
CA VAL A 14 21.92 -15.69 2.06
C VAL A 14 20.46 -15.39 1.77
N VAL A 15 19.93 -14.40 2.46
CA VAL A 15 18.61 -13.84 2.17
C VAL A 15 18.78 -12.84 1.03
N ASN A 16 18.21 -13.14 -0.14
CA ASN A 16 18.15 -12.20 -1.27
C ASN A 16 16.85 -11.40 -1.15
N PRO A 17 16.90 -10.10 -0.77
CA PRO A 17 15.71 -9.28 -0.77
C PRO A 17 15.23 -9.02 -2.21
N LEU A 18 13.92 -8.84 -2.38
CA LEU A 18 13.41 -8.19 -3.58
C LEU A 18 13.91 -6.74 -3.57
N ASP A 19 14.42 -6.25 -4.69
CA ASP A 19 14.82 -4.85 -4.85
C ASP A 19 14.18 -4.33 -6.14
N ASN A 20 13.06 -3.62 -6.01
CA ASN A 20 12.34 -3.08 -7.16
C ASN A 20 12.95 -1.77 -7.73
N GLY A 21 14.01 -1.27 -7.09
CA GLY A 21 14.73 -0.07 -7.50
C GLY A 21 14.08 1.26 -7.13
N LEU A 22 12.94 1.28 -6.41
CA LEU A 22 12.27 2.52 -5.96
C LEU A 22 12.62 2.86 -4.50
N ALA A 23 12.15 4.02 -4.03
CA ALA A 23 12.31 4.53 -2.66
C ALA A 23 13.77 4.50 -2.14
N ARG A 24 14.74 4.79 -3.02
CA ARG A 24 16.16 4.97 -2.65
C ARG A 24 16.38 6.20 -1.76
N THR A 25 15.45 7.15 -1.82
CA THR A 25 15.27 8.23 -0.86
C THR A 25 13.87 8.08 -0.23
N PRO A 26 13.65 8.59 0.99
CA PRO A 26 12.33 8.59 1.60
C PRO A 26 11.26 9.17 0.64
N PRO A 27 10.14 8.47 0.40
CA PRO A 27 9.05 8.99 -0.42
C PRO A 27 8.50 10.31 0.14
N MET A 28 8.31 11.29 -0.74
CA MET A 28 7.71 12.59 -0.40
C MET A 28 6.39 12.74 -1.14
N GLY A 29 5.38 13.34 -0.49
CA GLY A 29 4.05 13.52 -1.06
C GLY A 29 3.02 13.97 -0.04
N TRP A 30 1.75 13.85 -0.42
CA TRP A 30 0.58 14.16 0.39
C TRP A 30 -0.29 12.90 0.58
N MET A 31 -0.98 12.79 1.72
CA MET A 31 -1.85 11.65 2.04
C MET A 31 -3.13 12.13 2.70
N SER A 32 -4.29 11.65 2.22
CA SER A 32 -5.59 12.14 2.67
C SER A 32 -5.87 11.91 4.16
N TRP A 33 -5.40 10.80 4.74
CA TRP A 33 -5.65 10.46 6.15
C TRP A 33 -5.14 11.52 7.15
N ALA A 34 -4.08 12.25 6.80
CA ALA A 34 -3.49 13.24 7.70
C ALA A 34 -4.42 14.42 8.04
N THR A 35 -5.53 14.59 7.30
CA THR A 35 -6.44 15.73 7.48
C THR A 35 -7.91 15.36 7.25
N PHE A 36 -8.20 14.48 6.30
CA PHE A 36 -9.57 14.23 5.82
C PHE A 36 -10.20 12.97 6.40
N TYR A 37 -9.39 12.07 6.99
CA TYR A 37 -9.85 10.82 7.60
C TYR A 37 -10.82 10.04 6.68
N CYS A 38 -11.95 9.59 7.23
CA CYS A 38 -13.01 8.86 6.51
C CYS A 38 -14.26 9.73 6.27
N GLU A 39 -14.11 11.03 5.98
CA GLU A 39 -15.27 11.87 5.65
C GLU A 39 -15.85 11.48 4.29
N ILE A 40 -17.04 10.87 4.24
CA ILE A 40 -17.68 10.38 3.01
C ILE A 40 -18.98 11.12 2.65
N ASN A 41 -19.44 12.05 3.50
CA ASN A 41 -20.64 12.83 3.28
C ASN A 41 -20.35 14.06 2.41
N CYS A 42 -20.17 13.81 1.11
CA CYS A 42 -19.91 14.87 0.12
C CYS A 42 -21.03 15.89 -0.06
N LYS A 43 -22.23 15.65 0.48
CA LYS A 43 -23.31 16.65 0.47
C LYS A 43 -23.11 17.70 1.55
N ALA A 44 -22.69 17.27 2.75
CA ALA A 44 -22.42 18.16 3.86
C ALA A 44 -21.01 18.79 3.78
N HIS A 45 -20.04 18.03 3.26
CA HIS A 45 -18.62 18.38 3.24
C HIS A 45 -18.04 18.24 1.82
N PRO A 46 -18.50 19.03 0.83
CA PRO A 46 -18.11 18.86 -0.58
C PRO A 46 -16.61 19.03 -0.84
N ASP A 47 -15.93 19.87 -0.05
CA ASP A 47 -14.49 20.15 -0.18
C ASP A 47 -13.61 19.36 0.81
N HIS A 48 -14.22 18.52 1.65
CA HIS A 48 -13.52 17.71 2.66
C HIS A 48 -13.82 16.22 2.57
N CYS A 49 -14.83 15.81 1.79
CA CYS A 49 -15.09 14.39 1.64
C CYS A 49 -14.07 13.72 0.72
N ILE A 50 -13.83 12.44 0.97
CA ILE A 50 -13.00 11.58 0.14
C ILE A 50 -13.70 11.34 -1.21
N ASN A 51 -13.34 12.15 -2.22
CA ASN A 51 -13.85 12.06 -3.58
C ASN A 51 -12.76 12.37 -4.61
N GLU A 52 -13.03 12.07 -5.89
CA GLU A 52 -12.07 12.29 -6.98
C GLU A 52 -11.67 13.76 -7.15
N LYS A 53 -12.57 14.71 -6.86
CA LYS A 53 -12.28 16.15 -6.92
C LYS A 53 -11.19 16.52 -5.92
N LEU A 54 -11.29 16.07 -4.67
CA LEU A 54 -10.30 16.33 -3.62
C LEU A 54 -8.89 15.95 -4.09
N TYR A 55 -8.72 14.75 -4.65
CA TYR A 55 -7.42 14.31 -5.11
C TYR A 55 -6.91 15.09 -6.32
N ARG A 56 -7.79 15.48 -7.25
CA ARG A 56 -7.42 16.35 -8.38
C ARG A 56 -6.97 17.74 -7.90
N ASP A 57 -7.72 18.33 -6.98
CA ASP A 57 -7.39 19.63 -6.40
C ASP A 57 -6.04 19.58 -5.67
N MET A 58 -5.77 18.52 -4.88
CA MET A 58 -4.46 18.35 -4.23
C MET A 58 -3.33 18.16 -5.23
N ALA A 59 -3.57 17.45 -6.33
CA ALA A 59 -2.58 17.32 -7.39
C ALA A 59 -2.25 18.67 -8.03
N ASP A 60 -3.26 19.51 -8.26
CA ASP A 60 -3.07 20.85 -8.80
C ASP A 60 -2.29 21.73 -7.83
N HIS A 61 -2.64 21.75 -6.54
CA HIS A 61 -1.88 22.47 -5.53
C HIS A 61 -0.43 22.00 -5.39
N LEU A 62 -0.17 20.68 -5.45
CA LEU A 62 1.20 20.16 -5.41
C LEU A 62 2.06 20.72 -6.55
N VAL A 63 1.46 20.96 -7.71
CA VAL A 63 2.17 21.48 -8.90
C VAL A 63 2.26 23.00 -8.85
N GLU A 64 1.13 23.68 -8.67
CA GLU A 64 0.98 25.14 -8.78
C GLU A 64 1.67 25.88 -7.64
N ASP A 65 1.64 25.31 -6.43
CA ASP A 65 2.24 25.93 -5.23
C ASP A 65 3.72 25.53 -5.04
N GLY A 66 4.30 24.80 -6.00
CA GLY A 66 5.74 24.50 -6.05
C GLY A 66 6.21 23.30 -5.21
N PHE A 67 5.31 22.53 -4.60
CA PHE A 67 5.66 21.33 -3.82
C PHE A 67 6.34 20.25 -4.68
N LEU A 68 5.86 20.04 -5.91
CA LEU A 68 6.48 19.14 -6.88
C LEU A 68 7.91 19.56 -7.20
N ALA A 69 8.16 20.87 -7.35
CA ALA A 69 9.49 21.40 -7.66
C ALA A 69 10.52 21.15 -6.55
N VAL A 70 10.06 20.93 -5.31
CA VAL A 70 10.90 20.58 -4.15
C VAL A 70 10.79 19.11 -3.73
N GLY A 71 10.17 18.27 -4.58
CA GLY A 71 10.24 16.80 -4.47
C GLY A 71 8.97 16.10 -3.96
N TYR A 72 7.91 16.81 -3.58
CA TYR A 72 6.63 16.19 -3.20
C TYR A 72 5.89 15.76 -4.48
N ASN A 73 6.10 14.52 -4.90
CA ASN A 73 5.67 14.04 -6.21
C ASN A 73 4.57 12.98 -6.16
N ARG A 74 3.89 12.83 -5.03
CA ARG A 74 2.86 11.80 -4.81
C ARG A 74 1.61 12.35 -4.16
N VAL A 75 0.46 11.84 -4.60
CA VAL A 75 -0.84 12.01 -3.95
C VAL A 75 -1.36 10.64 -3.53
N HIS A 76 -1.56 10.41 -2.23
CA HIS A 76 -1.98 9.12 -1.69
C HIS A 76 -3.44 9.14 -1.26
N ILE A 77 -4.21 8.20 -1.82
CA ILE A 77 -5.54 7.81 -1.35
C ILE A 77 -5.35 6.90 -0.14
N ASP A 78 -5.92 7.27 1.01
CA ASP A 78 -6.02 6.41 2.19
C ASP A 78 -7.38 5.68 2.26
N ASP A 79 -7.78 5.17 3.42
CA ASP A 79 -9.03 4.41 3.60
C ASP A 79 -10.29 5.14 3.08
N CYS A 80 -11.39 4.39 2.96
CA CYS A 80 -12.72 4.89 2.59
C CYS A 80 -12.91 5.32 1.14
N TRP A 81 -12.01 4.96 0.21
CA TRP A 81 -12.16 5.25 -1.22
C TRP A 81 -13.11 4.29 -1.97
N MET A 82 -13.26 3.07 -1.47
CA MET A 82 -13.89 1.97 -2.19
C MET A 82 -15.41 1.84 -1.94
N GLU A 83 -16.07 1.05 -2.78
CA GLU A 83 -17.39 0.52 -2.52
C GLU A 83 -17.40 -0.38 -1.27
N ARG A 84 -18.57 -0.52 -0.64
CA ARG A 84 -18.73 -1.43 0.51
C ARG A 84 -18.70 -2.91 0.11
N ALA A 85 -18.70 -3.22 -1.18
CA ALA A 85 -18.62 -4.57 -1.72
C ALA A 85 -17.73 -4.62 -2.97
N ARG A 86 -17.04 -5.75 -3.15
CA ARG A 86 -16.32 -6.08 -4.38
C ARG A 86 -17.28 -6.26 -5.55
N ASP A 87 -16.77 -6.10 -6.77
CA ASP A 87 -17.55 -6.32 -7.99
C ASP A 87 -17.93 -7.81 -8.17
N LYS A 88 -18.75 -8.12 -9.19
CA LYS A 88 -19.20 -9.49 -9.47
C LYS A 88 -18.06 -10.48 -9.78
N LYS A 89 -16.86 -9.98 -10.08
CA LYS A 89 -15.64 -10.78 -10.34
C LYS A 89 -14.72 -10.86 -9.11
N GLY A 90 -15.13 -10.28 -7.97
CA GLY A 90 -14.35 -10.24 -6.74
C GLY A 90 -13.32 -9.11 -6.68
N ARG A 91 -13.30 -8.18 -7.64
CA ARG A 91 -12.33 -7.08 -7.66
C ARG A 91 -12.80 -5.91 -6.81
N LEU A 92 -11.85 -5.17 -6.27
CA LEU A 92 -12.11 -3.88 -5.65
C LEU A 92 -12.73 -2.91 -6.66
N ALA A 93 -13.58 -2.02 -6.18
CA ALA A 93 -14.21 -0.97 -6.97
C ALA A 93 -14.19 0.34 -6.17
N ALA A 94 -13.84 1.44 -6.83
CA ALA A 94 -13.99 2.76 -6.22
C ALA A 94 -15.47 3.11 -6.10
N ASP A 95 -15.84 3.88 -5.07
CA ASP A 95 -17.20 4.38 -4.91
C ASP A 95 -17.63 5.17 -6.15
N HIS A 96 -18.65 4.70 -6.86
CA HIS A 96 -19.05 5.26 -8.15
C HIS A 96 -19.60 6.69 -8.08
N LYS A 97 -20.07 7.12 -6.90
CA LYS A 97 -20.58 8.49 -6.70
C LYS A 97 -19.46 9.46 -6.40
N ARG A 98 -18.49 9.03 -5.58
CA ARG A 98 -17.36 9.86 -5.16
C ARG A 98 -16.21 9.84 -6.16
N PHE A 99 -16.03 8.74 -6.90
CA PHE A 99 -15.01 8.55 -7.92
C PHE A 99 -15.62 8.16 -9.28
N PRO A 100 -16.40 9.05 -9.91
CA PRO A 100 -17.11 8.73 -11.15
C PRO A 100 -16.19 8.39 -12.33
N GLY A 101 -14.95 8.89 -12.36
CA GLY A 101 -13.93 8.53 -13.35
C GLY A 101 -13.18 7.25 -13.02
N GLY A 102 -13.28 6.75 -11.79
CA GLY A 102 -12.53 5.60 -11.27
C GLY A 102 -11.03 5.87 -11.09
N ILE A 103 -10.35 4.93 -10.42
CA ILE A 103 -8.94 5.09 -10.03
C ILE A 103 -8.01 5.22 -11.23
N LYS A 104 -8.23 4.46 -12.31
CA LYS A 104 -7.36 4.55 -13.50
C LYS A 104 -7.40 5.94 -14.15
N SER A 105 -8.56 6.60 -14.16
CA SER A 105 -8.68 7.97 -14.67
C SER A 105 -7.94 8.96 -13.77
N LEU A 106 -8.03 8.76 -12.45
CA LEU A 106 -7.32 9.58 -11.47
C LEU A 106 -5.80 9.38 -11.58
N ALA A 107 -5.31 8.15 -11.73
CA ALA A 107 -3.89 7.86 -11.96
C ALA A 107 -3.37 8.56 -13.22
N LYS A 108 -4.11 8.46 -14.33
CA LYS A 108 -3.78 9.17 -15.57
C LYS A 108 -3.72 10.69 -15.36
N TYR A 109 -4.58 11.26 -14.52
CA TYR A 109 -4.50 12.68 -14.16
C TYR A 109 -3.22 13.01 -13.40
N MET A 110 -2.88 12.23 -12.37
CA MET A 110 -1.62 12.40 -11.63
C MET A 110 -0.42 12.37 -12.57
N HIS A 111 -0.34 11.35 -13.43
CA HIS A 111 0.76 11.21 -14.37
C HIS A 111 0.84 12.38 -15.37
N SER A 112 -0.30 12.92 -15.80
CA SER A 112 -0.33 14.09 -16.69
C SER A 112 0.22 15.37 -16.04
N LYS A 113 0.26 15.40 -14.70
CA LYS A 113 0.80 16.49 -13.89
C LYS A 113 2.26 16.23 -13.44
N GLY A 114 2.86 15.11 -13.85
CA GLY A 114 4.18 14.69 -13.37
C GLY A 114 4.17 14.14 -11.95
N LEU A 115 3.01 13.74 -11.43
CA LEU A 115 2.80 13.16 -10.11
C LEU A 115 2.54 11.66 -10.21
N GLU A 116 2.79 10.95 -9.10
CA GLU A 116 2.49 9.54 -8.88
C GLU A 116 1.23 9.37 -8.02
N LEU A 117 0.45 8.32 -8.25
CA LEU A 117 -0.74 7.99 -7.45
C LEU A 117 -0.43 6.86 -6.45
N GLY A 118 -0.67 7.13 -5.17
CA GLY A 118 -0.73 6.10 -4.14
C GLY A 118 -2.15 5.67 -3.81
N ILE A 119 -2.31 4.39 -3.46
CA ILE A 119 -3.56 3.83 -2.96
C ILE A 119 -3.36 3.09 -1.65
N TYR A 120 -4.46 2.88 -0.95
CA TYR A 120 -4.53 2.18 0.32
C TYR A 120 -5.30 0.88 0.21
N GLU A 121 -4.85 -0.10 0.98
CA GLU A 121 -5.55 -1.34 1.22
C GLU A 121 -5.21 -1.90 2.61
N ASP A 122 -5.90 -2.95 3.04
CA ASP A 122 -5.63 -3.66 4.30
C ASP A 122 -5.43 -5.16 4.07
N PHE A 123 -4.45 -5.78 4.73
CA PHE A 123 -4.21 -7.22 4.64
C PHE A 123 -5.38 -8.08 5.18
N GLY A 124 -6.16 -7.57 6.13
CA GLY A 124 -7.22 -8.30 6.82
C GLY A 124 -8.50 -8.51 6.02
N THR A 125 -9.54 -8.96 6.73
CA THR A 125 -10.85 -9.21 6.11
C THR A 125 -11.60 -7.92 5.77
N ALA A 126 -11.27 -6.84 6.47
CA ALA A 126 -11.80 -5.51 6.25
C ALA A 126 -10.73 -4.47 6.59
N THR A 127 -10.80 -3.30 5.96
CA THR A 127 -9.99 -2.15 6.35
C THR A 127 -10.35 -1.68 7.76
N CYS A 128 -9.53 -0.81 8.34
CA CYS A 128 -9.80 -0.23 9.65
C CYS A 128 -11.18 0.45 9.72
N GLU A 129 -11.65 1.05 8.62
CA GLU A 129 -12.98 1.68 8.50
C GLU A 129 -14.08 0.74 7.95
N GLY A 130 -13.82 -0.57 7.94
CA GLY A 130 -14.80 -1.60 7.62
C GLY A 130 -15.14 -1.71 6.13
N TYR A 131 -14.23 -1.32 5.24
CA TYR A 131 -14.35 -1.59 3.79
C TYR A 131 -13.74 -2.96 3.44
N PRO A 132 -14.03 -3.55 2.25
CA PRO A 132 -13.47 -4.85 1.88
C PRO A 132 -11.94 -4.91 1.97
N GLY A 133 -11.39 -5.84 2.76
CA GLY A 133 -9.93 -6.04 2.86
C GLY A 133 -9.38 -7.06 1.86
N SER A 134 -8.05 -7.20 1.80
CA SER A 134 -7.33 -8.05 0.85
C SER A 134 -7.05 -9.48 1.32
N LEU A 135 -7.49 -9.90 2.51
CA LEU A 135 -7.29 -11.29 2.93
C LEU A 135 -7.90 -12.24 1.88
N GLN A 136 -7.10 -13.21 1.42
CA GLN A 136 -7.41 -14.14 0.31
C GLN A 136 -7.47 -13.51 -1.11
N HIS A 137 -7.35 -12.19 -1.25
CA HIS A 137 -7.45 -11.47 -2.53
C HIS A 137 -6.13 -10.81 -3.00
N LEU A 138 -5.04 -10.89 -2.22
CA LEU A 138 -3.76 -10.20 -2.49
C LEU A 138 -3.28 -10.23 -3.94
N LYS A 139 -3.34 -11.39 -4.62
CA LYS A 139 -2.92 -11.49 -6.02
C LYS A 139 -3.82 -10.68 -6.96
N MET A 140 -5.14 -10.83 -6.80
CA MET A 140 -6.13 -10.12 -7.60
C MET A 140 -6.07 -8.60 -7.35
N ASP A 141 -5.86 -8.20 -6.10
CA ASP A 141 -5.79 -6.79 -5.73
C ASP A 141 -4.50 -6.14 -6.27
N ALA A 142 -3.35 -6.83 -6.18
CA ALA A 142 -2.11 -6.39 -6.83
C ALA A 142 -2.27 -6.22 -8.35
N GLU A 143 -2.89 -7.19 -9.03
CA GLU A 143 -3.21 -7.09 -10.46
C GLU A 143 -4.17 -5.92 -10.76
N THR A 144 -5.12 -5.66 -9.86
CA THR A 144 -6.07 -4.56 -9.98
C THR A 144 -5.36 -3.21 -9.88
N PHE A 145 -4.50 -3.01 -8.88
CA PHE A 145 -3.71 -1.78 -8.71
C PHE A 145 -2.78 -1.53 -9.89
N ALA A 146 -2.08 -2.57 -10.36
CA ALA A 146 -1.23 -2.46 -11.54
C ALA A 146 -2.05 -2.09 -12.80
N SER A 147 -3.24 -2.66 -12.97
CA SER A 147 -4.12 -2.36 -14.10
C SER A 147 -4.69 -0.93 -14.08
N TRP A 148 -4.74 -0.31 -12.91
CA TRP A 148 -5.14 1.09 -12.70
C TRP A 148 -3.98 2.07 -12.76
N ASP A 149 -2.77 1.59 -13.04
CA ASP A 149 -1.56 2.40 -13.10
C ASP A 149 -1.20 3.08 -11.75
N VAL A 150 -1.45 2.40 -10.63
CA VAL A 150 -1.04 2.86 -9.30
C VAL A 150 0.48 2.75 -9.12
N ASP A 151 1.09 3.70 -8.41
CA ASP A 151 2.54 3.80 -8.22
C ASP A 151 3.00 3.47 -6.79
N TYR A 152 2.07 3.49 -5.83
CA TYR A 152 2.36 3.27 -4.42
C TYR A 152 1.19 2.54 -3.74
N LEU A 153 1.49 1.54 -2.91
CA LEU A 153 0.51 0.85 -2.06
C LEU A 153 0.90 0.99 -0.59
N LYS A 154 0.01 1.59 0.21
CA LYS A 154 0.00 1.42 1.68
C LYS A 154 -0.85 0.18 2.01
N LEU A 155 -0.29 -0.77 2.76
CA LEU A 155 -1.03 -1.94 3.25
C LEU A 155 -1.10 -1.95 4.79
N ASP A 156 -2.28 -1.65 5.33
CA ASP A 156 -2.57 -1.78 6.76
C ASP A 156 -2.92 -3.22 7.13
N GLY A 157 -3.26 -3.45 8.40
CA GLY A 157 -3.37 -4.76 9.02
C GLY A 157 -4.45 -4.85 10.09
N CYS A 158 -5.53 -4.09 9.96
CA CYS A 158 -6.71 -4.24 10.78
C CYS A 158 -7.43 -5.57 10.48
N ASN A 159 -8.33 -6.01 11.36
CA ASN A 159 -9.22 -7.16 11.13
C ASN A 159 -8.54 -8.45 10.63
N VAL A 160 -7.36 -8.76 11.17
CA VAL A 160 -6.61 -9.98 10.84
C VAL A 160 -5.97 -10.59 12.08
N ASN A 161 -5.77 -11.90 12.05
CA ASN A 161 -4.86 -12.52 13.00
C ASN A 161 -3.43 -12.07 12.69
N ILE A 162 -2.83 -11.30 13.58
CA ILE A 162 -1.48 -10.75 13.44
C ILE A 162 -0.41 -11.83 13.14
N THR A 163 -0.61 -13.08 13.55
CA THR A 163 0.32 -14.18 13.22
C THR A 163 0.41 -14.51 11.73
N LEU A 164 -0.55 -14.03 10.93
CA LEU A 164 -0.56 -14.19 9.47
C LEU A 164 0.26 -13.12 8.75
N MET A 165 0.52 -11.98 9.38
CA MET A 165 1.23 -10.85 8.76
C MET A 165 2.64 -11.22 8.26
N PRO A 166 3.45 -12.06 8.96
CA PRO A 166 4.71 -12.58 8.43
C PRO A 166 4.66 -13.34 7.12
N PHE A 167 3.48 -13.75 6.69
CA PHE A 167 3.29 -14.46 5.44
C PHE A 167 2.51 -13.61 4.44
N GLY A 168 1.53 -12.83 4.91
CA GLY A 168 0.69 -11.96 4.11
C GLY A 168 1.45 -10.83 3.43
N TYR A 169 2.25 -10.09 4.20
CA TYR A 169 2.98 -8.94 3.70
C TYR A 169 4.02 -9.30 2.62
N PRO A 170 4.88 -10.33 2.80
CA PRO A 170 5.74 -10.82 1.71
C PRO A 170 4.96 -11.38 0.52
N LYS A 171 3.77 -11.94 0.74
CA LYS A 171 2.93 -12.46 -0.36
C LYS A 171 2.37 -11.33 -1.22
N MET A 172 1.97 -10.21 -0.62
CA MET A 172 1.57 -9.01 -1.36
C MET A 172 2.74 -8.44 -2.16
N GLU A 173 3.91 -8.29 -1.56
CA GLU A 173 5.12 -7.82 -2.25
C GLU A 173 5.44 -8.64 -3.51
N ARG A 174 5.44 -9.97 -3.39
CA ARG A 174 5.65 -10.86 -4.54
C ARG A 174 4.54 -10.73 -5.58
N ALA A 175 3.30 -10.52 -5.15
CA ALA A 175 2.18 -10.31 -6.06
C ALA A 175 2.34 -9.00 -6.84
N LEU A 176 2.71 -7.89 -6.17
CA LEU A 176 3.01 -6.62 -6.82
C LEU A 176 4.16 -6.76 -7.82
N ASN A 177 5.27 -7.37 -7.41
CA ASN A 177 6.41 -7.61 -8.29
C ASN A 177 6.04 -8.46 -9.52
N ALA A 178 5.19 -9.47 -9.34
CA ALA A 178 4.74 -10.34 -10.45
C ALA A 178 3.86 -9.62 -11.49
N THR A 179 3.31 -8.44 -11.17
CA THR A 179 2.56 -7.64 -12.15
C THR A 179 3.46 -7.00 -13.22
N GLY A 180 4.77 -6.88 -12.94
CA GLY A 180 5.73 -6.17 -13.79
C GLY A 180 5.63 -4.64 -13.69
N ARG A 181 4.64 -4.08 -12.98
CA ARG A 181 4.59 -2.65 -12.66
C ARG A 181 5.42 -2.37 -11.41
N LYS A 182 6.22 -1.31 -11.48
CA LYS A 182 6.96 -0.78 -10.33
C LYS A 182 5.98 -0.04 -9.41
N ILE A 183 5.72 -0.62 -8.23
CA ILE A 183 4.83 -0.07 -7.21
C ILE A 183 5.61 0.00 -5.91
N VAL A 184 5.73 1.20 -5.33
CA VAL A 184 6.31 1.37 -3.99
C VAL A 184 5.41 0.68 -2.97
N TYR A 185 5.98 -0.13 -2.09
CA TYR A 185 5.20 -0.89 -1.13
C TYR A 185 5.50 -0.45 0.31
N ALA A 186 4.51 0.14 0.97
CA ALA A 186 4.60 0.58 2.35
C ALA A 186 3.83 -0.36 3.27
N CYS A 187 4.59 -1.05 4.12
CA CYS A 187 4.07 -2.07 5.03
C CYS A 187 3.72 -1.50 6.41
N GLY A 188 2.45 -1.57 6.81
CA GLY A 188 2.02 -1.20 8.17
C GLY A 188 2.35 -2.24 9.26
N TRP A 189 2.81 -3.43 8.89
CA TRP A 189 2.89 -4.59 9.78
C TRP A 189 3.55 -4.32 11.18
N PRO A 190 4.73 -3.69 11.31
CA PRO A 190 5.34 -3.47 12.63
C PRO A 190 4.44 -2.72 13.61
N LEU A 191 3.66 -1.76 13.11
CA LEU A 191 2.75 -0.98 13.92
C LEU A 191 1.72 -1.89 14.60
N PHE A 192 1.16 -2.86 13.88
CA PHE A 192 0.12 -3.75 14.42
C PHE A 192 0.64 -4.75 15.44
N PHE A 193 1.93 -5.14 15.36
CA PHE A 193 2.56 -5.94 16.42
C PHE A 193 2.84 -5.09 17.66
N TYR A 194 3.24 -3.84 17.45
CA TYR A 194 3.45 -2.88 18.52
C TYR A 194 2.16 -2.59 19.29
N THR A 195 1.08 -2.24 18.59
CA THR A 195 -0.22 -1.92 19.21
C THR A 195 -0.86 -3.14 19.90
N ALA A 196 -0.57 -4.35 19.44
CA ALA A 196 -1.00 -5.59 20.10
C ALA A 196 -0.15 -5.97 21.34
N GLY A 197 0.87 -5.18 21.69
CA GLY A 197 1.79 -5.50 22.80
C GLY A 197 2.70 -6.70 22.50
N LYS A 198 2.92 -7.04 21.22
CA LYS A 198 3.68 -8.22 20.78
C LYS A 198 4.92 -7.87 19.96
N LYS A 199 5.59 -6.77 20.30
CA LYS A 199 6.79 -6.29 19.58
C LYS A 199 7.88 -7.35 19.44
N ASP A 200 8.03 -8.24 20.42
CA ASP A 200 9.07 -9.28 20.43
C ASP A 200 8.82 -10.38 19.38
N PHE A 201 7.63 -10.42 18.78
CA PHE A 201 7.28 -11.34 17.71
C PHE A 201 7.55 -10.76 16.31
N VAL A 202 8.04 -9.52 16.20
CA VAL A 202 8.49 -8.96 14.92
C VAL A 202 9.84 -9.60 14.56
N SER A 203 9.83 -10.47 13.55
CA SER A 203 11.06 -11.05 13.03
C SER A 203 11.72 -10.10 12.03
N PHE A 204 12.76 -9.40 12.46
CA PHE A 204 13.58 -8.54 11.60
C PHE A 204 14.25 -9.29 10.46
N THR A 205 14.44 -10.62 10.58
CA THR A 205 14.96 -11.45 9.49
C THR A 205 13.95 -11.58 8.35
N VAL A 206 12.67 -11.75 8.66
CA VAL A 206 11.60 -11.73 7.64
C VAL A 206 11.49 -10.34 7.03
N PHE A 207 11.61 -9.31 7.86
CA PHE A 207 11.65 -7.92 7.44
C PHE A 207 12.81 -7.60 6.49
N ALA A 208 14.01 -8.10 6.78
CA ALA A 208 15.19 -7.94 5.94
C ALA A 208 15.11 -8.75 4.63
N ALA A 209 14.28 -9.79 4.58
CA ALA A 209 14.00 -10.56 3.38
C ALA A 209 13.01 -9.88 2.43
N MET A 210 12.25 -8.91 2.94
CA MET A 210 11.41 -8.04 2.14
C MET A 210 12.24 -6.87 1.57
N ASP A 211 11.69 -6.22 0.55
CA ASP A 211 12.23 -5.03 -0.09
C ASP A 211 12.53 -3.95 0.96
N PHE A 212 13.54 -3.14 0.67
CA PHE A 212 13.98 -2.01 1.49
C PHE A 212 12.86 -1.02 1.81
N GLN A 213 11.79 -1.03 1.04
CA GLN A 213 10.63 -0.14 1.16
C GLN A 213 9.73 -0.46 2.34
N CYS A 214 9.76 -1.71 2.78
CA CYS A 214 9.06 -2.14 3.97
C CYS A 214 9.92 -2.11 5.22
N ARG A 215 11.17 -1.59 5.18
CA ARG A 215 12.09 -1.53 6.32
C ARG A 215 12.00 -0.23 7.10
#